data_AF-A0A251S2P6-F1
#
_entry.id   AF-A0A251S2P6-F1
#
_cell.length_a   1.000
_cell.length_b   1.000
_cell.length_c   1.000
_cell.angle_alpha   90.00
_cell.angle_beta   90.00
_cell.angle_gamma   90.00
#
_symmetry.space_group_name_H-M   'P 1'
#
loop_
_entity.id
_entity.type
_entity.pdbx_description
1 polymer ?
#
loop_
_entity_poly.entity_id
_entity_poly.type
_entity_poly.pdbx_seq_one_letter_code
_entity_poly.pdbx_strand_id
1 'polypeptide(L)'
;MASLPSFASSPLNAYHARSVSFPTGSHHNILHVEEELKNLKTWETTMSSVPDAETFCIGMTYLERMYTCVDNLLSSQLTQQALSHYQHKKLVDELLIRSMRLLDICGSIKDVVSQVKGHVRDIKSAQRRKKEDLSIDASFLRKLEKNAKKAVTELKQINQIYCSKLLNVDSHISSVITIVREVSEVSIFMFRLLLVFMSVFISKLKSSSKWPIVSKLIPKGTSANKYHHQICVEALDLHVEAIENGLSSVFRRLISTRASLLNIQSN
;
A
#
# COMPACT_ATOMS: atom_id res chain seq x y z
N MET A 1 52.89 61.88 39.35
CA MET A 1 52.42 61.26 40.61
C MET A 1 50.91 61.46 40.71
N ALA A 2 50.15 60.36 40.89
CA ALA A 2 48.78 60.24 41.43
C ALA A 2 47.63 61.01 40.74
N SER A 3 46.39 60.54 40.51
CA SER A 3 45.63 59.29 40.66
C SER A 3 44.27 59.51 39.96
N LEU A 4 43.67 58.51 39.31
CA LEU A 4 42.27 58.53 38.81
C LEU A 4 41.46 57.44 39.53
N PRO A 5 40.19 57.67 39.94
CA PRO A 5 39.35 56.63 40.52
C PRO A 5 38.31 56.05 39.54
N SER A 6 38.32 54.71 39.51
CA SER A 6 37.25 53.70 39.54
C SER A 6 35.82 53.94 39.02
N PHE A 7 35.39 52.89 38.29
CA PHE A 7 34.12 52.44 37.73
C PHE A 7 32.83 52.59 38.55
N ALA A 8 31.72 52.80 37.83
CA ALA A 8 30.43 52.14 38.06
C ALA A 8 29.68 51.96 36.72
N SER A 9 29.48 50.71 36.27
CA SER A 9 28.67 50.36 35.10
C SER A 9 27.36 49.72 35.57
N SER A 10 26.23 50.33 35.19
CA SER A 10 24.87 49.82 35.38
C SER A 10 24.65 48.52 34.58
N PRO A 11 23.93 47.51 35.11
CA PRO A 11 23.62 46.31 34.34
C PRO A 11 22.44 46.56 33.38
N LEU A 12 22.67 46.25 32.11
CA LEU A 12 21.68 46.16 31.03
C LEU A 12 20.62 45.10 31.35
N ASN A 13 19.37 45.53 31.48
CA ASN A 13 18.22 44.64 31.58
C ASN A 13 17.78 44.24 30.16
N ALA A 14 18.45 43.22 29.60
CA ALA A 14 18.07 42.63 28.32
C ALA A 14 17.02 41.54 28.55
N TYR A 15 15.75 41.88 28.33
CA TYR A 15 14.68 40.90 28.21
C TYR A 15 14.91 40.06 26.95
N HIS A 16 15.57 38.92 27.09
CA HIS A 16 15.57 37.87 26.08
C HIS A 16 14.22 37.13 26.16
N ALA A 17 13.24 37.62 25.41
CA ALA A 17 12.12 36.81 24.97
C ALA A 17 12.68 35.67 24.10
N ARG A 18 12.91 34.50 24.71
CA ARG A 18 13.26 33.27 24.00
C ARG A 18 12.03 32.79 23.26
N SER A 19 11.93 33.15 21.98
CA SER A 19 11.06 32.49 21.02
C SER A 19 11.48 31.02 20.93
N VAL A 20 10.70 30.14 21.56
CA VAL A 20 10.79 28.70 21.33
C VAL A 20 10.07 28.41 20.03
N SER A 21 10.80 28.51 18.91
CA SER A 21 10.39 27.90 17.66
C SER A 21 10.39 26.38 17.88
N PHE A 22 9.22 25.82 18.17
CA PHE A 22 9.01 24.38 18.09
C PHE A 22 9.39 23.91 16.68
N PRO A 23 10.19 22.84 16.52
CA PRO A 23 10.37 22.23 15.23
C PRO A 23 9.00 21.79 14.72
N THR A 24 8.64 22.26 13.54
CA THR A 24 7.44 21.90 12.78
C THR A 24 7.41 20.39 12.55
N GLY A 25 6.82 19.63 13.49
CA GLY A 25 6.70 18.17 13.38
C GLY A 25 5.90 17.70 12.15
N SER A 26 5.05 18.57 11.59
CA SER A 26 4.37 18.35 10.32
C SER A 26 5.32 18.34 9.12
N HIS A 27 6.39 19.15 9.14
CA HIS A 27 7.38 19.18 8.05
C HIS A 27 8.19 17.89 7.97
N HIS A 28 8.48 17.24 9.11
CA HIS A 28 9.17 15.96 9.12
C HIS A 28 8.32 14.84 8.50
N ASN A 29 7.02 14.80 8.82
CA ASN A 29 6.10 13.82 8.26
C ASN A 29 5.86 14.03 6.76
N ILE A 30 5.77 15.28 6.30
CA ILE A 30 5.62 15.61 4.87
C ILE A 30 6.87 15.17 4.09
N LEU A 31 8.07 15.51 4.56
CA LEU A 31 9.32 15.11 3.92
C LEU A 31 9.49 13.59 3.86
N HIS A 32 9.10 12.89 4.93
CA HIS A 32 9.17 11.42 4.96
C HIS A 32 8.19 10.78 3.96
N VAL A 33 6.98 11.35 3.78
CA VAL A 33 6.06 10.89 2.73
C VAL A 33 6.63 11.15 1.33
N GLU A 34 7.23 12.32 1.09
CA GLU A 34 7.83 12.67 -0.20
C GLU A 34 9.01 11.76 -0.55
N GLU A 35 9.84 11.40 0.43
CA GLU A 35 10.94 10.45 0.26
C GLU A 35 10.42 9.04 -0.08
N GLU A 36 9.43 8.54 0.66
CA GLU A 36 8.83 7.24 0.37
C GLU A 36 8.11 7.23 -0.99
N LEU A 37 7.50 8.34 -1.40
CA LEU A 37 6.90 8.49 -2.73
C LEU A 37 7.97 8.46 -3.84
N LYS A 38 9.12 9.08 -3.62
CA LYS A 38 10.26 9.02 -4.54
C LYS A 38 10.80 7.60 -4.64
N ASN A 39 10.97 6.91 -3.51
CA ASN A 39 11.43 5.52 -3.46
C ASN A 39 10.47 4.60 -4.23
N LEU A 40 9.18 4.80 -4.07
CA LEU A 40 8.16 4.06 -4.81
C LEU A 40 8.18 4.36 -6.32
N LYS A 41 8.34 5.61 -6.75
CA LYS A 41 8.48 5.96 -8.18
C LYS A 41 9.73 5.35 -8.80
N THR A 42 10.84 5.30 -8.06
CA THR A 42 12.05 4.60 -8.52
C THR A 42 11.83 3.10 -8.61
N TRP A 43 11.10 2.51 -7.66
CA TRP A 43 10.72 1.10 -7.71
C TRP A 43 9.83 0.81 -8.92
N GLU A 44 8.79 1.63 -9.17
CA GLU A 44 7.90 1.53 -10.33
C GLU A 44 8.69 1.54 -11.66
N THR A 45 9.68 2.42 -11.78
CA THR A 45 10.55 2.51 -12.97
C THR A 45 11.46 1.28 -13.13
N THR A 46 11.81 0.63 -12.02
CA THR A 46 12.66 -0.56 -11.98
C THR A 46 11.83 -1.85 -12.17
N MET A 47 10.50 -1.77 -12.12
CA MET A 47 9.63 -2.93 -12.27
C MET A 47 9.71 -3.52 -13.68
N SER A 48 10.00 -4.81 -13.75
CA SER A 48 9.83 -5.61 -14.96
C SER A 48 8.34 -5.77 -15.31
N SER A 49 8.03 -5.93 -16.60
CA SER A 49 6.67 -6.16 -17.12
C SER A 49 5.93 -7.37 -16.51
N VAL A 50 6.66 -8.28 -15.86
CA VAL A 50 6.12 -9.37 -15.04
C VAL A 50 6.85 -9.36 -13.69
N PRO A 51 6.26 -8.80 -12.63
CA PRO A 51 6.89 -8.76 -11.33
C PRO A 51 6.91 -10.16 -10.70
N ASP A 52 7.99 -10.52 -10.02
CA ASP A 52 8.03 -11.70 -9.16
C ASP A 52 7.35 -11.41 -7.81
N ALA A 53 7.14 -12.47 -7.01
CA ALA A 53 6.47 -12.33 -5.72
C ALA A 53 7.26 -11.48 -4.72
N GLU A 54 8.58 -11.51 -4.78
CA GLU A 54 9.46 -10.70 -3.94
C GLU A 54 9.30 -9.21 -4.23
N THR A 55 9.25 -8.84 -5.51
CA THR A 55 8.98 -7.47 -5.99
C THR A 55 7.64 -6.98 -5.46
N PHE A 56 6.59 -7.82 -5.50
CA PHE A 56 5.30 -7.46 -4.90
C PHE A 56 5.39 -7.26 -3.39
N CYS A 57 6.09 -8.12 -2.66
CA CYS A 57 6.26 -7.98 -1.21
C CYS A 57 6.98 -6.68 -0.83
N ILE A 58 8.01 -6.31 -1.60
CA ILE A 58 8.71 -5.04 -1.47
C ILE A 58 7.74 -3.87 -1.68
N GLY A 59 6.97 -3.88 -2.77
CA GLY A 59 5.97 -2.85 -3.03
C GLY A 59 4.90 -2.73 -1.94
N MET A 60 4.44 -3.85 -1.39
CA MET A 60 3.49 -3.88 -0.26
C MET A 60 4.11 -3.32 1.03
N THR A 61 5.40 -3.55 1.25
CA THR A 61 6.15 -2.99 2.39
C THR A 61 6.27 -1.47 2.27
N TYR A 62 6.57 -0.94 1.09
CA TYR A 62 6.54 0.50 0.83
C TYR A 62 5.14 1.07 1.10
N LEU A 63 4.10 0.40 0.63
CA LEU A 63 2.73 0.85 0.83
C LEU A 63 2.33 0.89 2.31
N GLU A 64 2.73 -0.12 3.09
CA GLU A 64 2.55 -0.14 4.54
C GLU A 64 3.23 1.06 5.22
N ARG A 65 4.46 1.39 4.83
CA ARG A 65 5.19 2.55 5.36
C ARG A 65 4.50 3.84 4.99
N MET A 66 4.08 4.02 3.74
CA MET A 66 3.36 5.22 3.30
C MET A 66 2.08 5.43 4.12
N TYR A 67 1.28 4.38 4.33
CA TYR A 67 0.08 4.53 5.15
C TYR A 67 0.38 4.72 6.64
N THR A 68 1.49 4.21 7.16
CA THR A 68 1.95 4.54 8.52
C THR A 68 2.25 6.04 8.64
N CYS A 69 2.85 6.63 7.61
CA CYS A 69 3.11 8.07 7.57
C CYS A 69 1.81 8.88 7.49
N VAL A 70 0.86 8.44 6.65
CA VAL A 70 -0.48 9.03 6.55
C VAL A 70 -1.20 8.98 7.89
N ASP A 71 -1.17 7.84 8.58
CA ASP A 71 -1.79 7.68 9.89
C ASP A 71 -1.20 8.64 10.91
N ASN A 72 0.14 8.76 10.96
CA ASN A 72 0.83 9.71 11.82
C ASN A 72 0.43 11.16 11.49
N LEU A 73 0.35 11.50 10.19
CA LEU A 73 -0.07 12.81 9.73
C LEU A 73 -1.52 13.15 10.12
N LEU A 74 -2.44 12.20 9.98
CA LEU A 74 -3.85 12.34 10.35
C LEU A 74 -4.07 12.34 11.87
N SER A 75 -3.18 11.69 12.63
CA SER A 75 -3.22 11.69 14.10
C SER A 75 -2.67 12.96 14.73
N SER A 76 -1.95 13.80 13.97
CA SER A 76 -1.41 15.06 14.47
C SER A 76 -2.54 16.02 14.87
N GLN A 77 -2.45 16.58 16.08
CA GLN A 77 -3.44 17.50 16.63
C GLN A 77 -3.73 18.68 15.68
N LEU A 78 -2.70 19.21 15.01
CA LEU A 78 -2.84 20.28 14.04
C LEU A 78 -3.70 19.86 12.84
N THR A 79 -3.49 18.65 12.32
CA THR A 79 -4.26 18.08 11.21
C THR A 79 -5.71 17.82 11.62
N GLN A 80 -5.93 17.27 12.82
CA GLN A 80 -7.27 16.98 13.33
C GLN A 80 -8.09 18.25 13.57
N GLN A 81 -7.49 19.29 14.15
CA GLN A 81 -8.15 20.59 14.34
C GLN A 81 -8.44 21.30 13.02
N ALA A 82 -7.50 21.22 12.07
CA ALA A 82 -7.67 21.85 10.77
C ALA A 82 -8.76 21.17 9.92
N LEU A 83 -8.86 19.83 9.98
CA LEU A 83 -9.82 19.06 9.18
C LEU A 83 -11.22 18.90 9.81
N SER A 84 -11.37 19.05 11.13
CA SER A 84 -12.66 19.01 11.83
C SER A 84 -13.53 20.24 11.54
N HIS A 85 -12.95 21.34 11.06
CA HIS A 85 -13.71 22.53 10.72
C HIS A 85 -14.75 22.23 9.64
N TYR A 86 -16.00 22.67 9.84
CA TYR A 86 -17.15 22.34 8.99
C TYR A 86 -16.92 22.56 7.49
N GLN A 87 -16.14 23.57 7.13
CA GLN A 87 -15.79 23.89 5.74
C GLN A 87 -15.03 22.77 5.00
N HIS A 88 -14.38 21.86 5.73
CA HIS A 88 -13.61 20.73 5.18
C HIS A 88 -14.34 19.39 5.27
N LYS A 89 -15.55 19.35 5.85
CA LYS A 89 -16.36 18.13 5.99
C LYS A 89 -16.51 17.37 4.68
N LYS A 90 -16.80 18.08 3.58
CA LYS A 90 -16.93 17.49 2.24
C LYS A 90 -15.65 16.80 1.76
N LEU A 91 -14.47 17.33 2.11
CA LEU A 91 -13.18 16.72 1.77
C LEU A 91 -12.93 15.46 2.60
N VAL A 92 -13.24 15.50 3.90
CA VAL A 92 -13.13 14.34 4.78
C VAL A 92 -14.10 13.23 4.35
N ASP A 93 -15.34 13.57 3.99
CA ASP A 93 -16.34 12.64 3.45
C ASP A 93 -15.84 11.97 2.16
N GLU A 94 -15.23 12.73 1.25
CA GLU A 94 -14.60 12.20 0.05
C GLU A 94 -13.47 11.21 0.40
N LEU A 95 -12.57 11.56 1.32
CA LEU A 95 -11.48 10.66 1.75
C LEU A 95 -12.02 9.39 2.42
N LEU A 96 -13.12 9.50 3.17
CA LEU A 96 -13.82 8.35 3.75
C LEU A 96 -14.42 7.44 2.68
N ILE A 97 -15.01 7.99 1.63
CA ILE A 97 -15.52 7.17 0.52
C ILE A 97 -14.36 6.48 -0.20
N ARG A 98 -13.26 7.20 -0.44
CA ARG A 98 -12.06 6.66 -1.09
C ARG A 98 -11.41 5.54 -0.28
N SER A 99 -11.23 5.72 1.03
CA SER A 99 -10.70 4.70 1.93
C SER A 99 -11.59 3.46 2.02
N MET A 100 -12.92 3.63 2.03
CA MET A 100 -13.87 2.52 1.98
C MET A 100 -13.68 1.69 0.69
N ARG A 101 -13.64 2.36 -0.47
CA ARG A 101 -13.48 1.64 -1.74
C ARG A 101 -12.15 0.91 -1.84
N LEU A 102 -11.07 1.48 -1.30
CA LEU A 102 -9.77 0.80 -1.21
C LEU A 102 -9.85 -0.46 -0.34
N LEU A 103 -10.56 -0.40 0.79
CA LEU A 103 -10.78 -1.57 1.65
C LEU A 103 -11.57 -2.66 0.93
N ASP A 104 -12.65 -2.30 0.22
CA ASP A 104 -13.48 -3.26 -0.52
C ASP A 104 -12.66 -3.99 -1.60
N ILE A 105 -11.80 -3.26 -2.31
CA ILE A 105 -10.95 -3.83 -3.35
C ILE A 105 -9.83 -4.67 -2.75
N CYS A 106 -9.16 -4.18 -1.70
CA CYS A 106 -8.13 -4.93 -1.00
C CYS A 106 -8.71 -6.24 -0.42
N GLY A 107 -9.92 -6.20 0.14
CA GLY A 107 -10.68 -7.37 0.59
C GLY A 107 -10.95 -8.35 -0.56
N SER A 108 -11.45 -7.85 -1.68
CA SER A 108 -11.69 -8.68 -2.88
C SER A 108 -10.42 -9.35 -3.40
N ILE A 109 -9.27 -8.65 -3.37
CA ILE A 109 -7.98 -9.21 -3.76
C ILE A 109 -7.52 -10.28 -2.77
N LYS A 110 -7.69 -10.06 -1.46
CA LYS A 110 -7.41 -11.08 -0.45
C LYS A 110 -8.23 -12.34 -0.69
N ASP A 111 -9.52 -12.21 -0.98
CA ASP A 111 -10.38 -13.36 -1.29
C ASP A 111 -9.89 -14.14 -2.52
N VAL A 112 -9.40 -13.44 -3.55
CA VAL A 112 -8.78 -14.04 -4.74
C VAL A 112 -7.50 -14.79 -4.37
N VAL A 113 -6.63 -14.20 -3.54
CA VAL A 113 -5.37 -14.81 -3.10
C VAL A 113 -5.63 -16.03 -2.20
N SER A 114 -6.54 -15.93 -1.23
CA SER A 114 -6.89 -17.06 -0.35
C SER A 114 -7.52 -18.22 -1.12
N GLN A 115 -8.30 -17.91 -2.17
CA GLN A 115 -8.77 -18.91 -3.13
C GLN A 115 -7.61 -19.62 -3.84
N VAL A 116 -6.63 -18.88 -4.39
CA VAL A 116 -5.43 -19.47 -4.99
C VAL A 116 -4.65 -20.33 -4.00
N LYS A 117 -4.49 -19.86 -2.75
CA LYS A 117 -3.84 -20.63 -1.68
C LYS A 117 -4.56 -21.96 -1.41
N GLY A 118 -5.89 -21.95 -1.40
CA GLY A 118 -6.70 -23.16 -1.29
C GLY A 118 -6.38 -24.18 -2.38
N HIS A 119 -6.35 -23.74 -3.64
CA HIS A 119 -6.01 -24.63 -4.76
C HIS A 119 -4.58 -25.14 -4.71
N VAL A 120 -3.60 -24.31 -4.29
CA VAL A 120 -2.21 -24.76 -4.10
C VAL A 120 -2.14 -25.87 -3.06
N ARG A 121 -2.86 -25.73 -1.93
CA ARG A 121 -2.95 -26.79 -0.91
C ARG A 121 -3.59 -28.07 -1.44
N ASP A 122 -4.67 -27.95 -2.21
CA ASP A 122 -5.35 -29.13 -2.79
C ASP A 122 -4.41 -29.89 -3.72
N ILE A 123 -3.67 -29.17 -4.57
CA ILE A 123 -2.67 -29.74 -5.48
C ILE A 123 -1.55 -30.43 -4.68
N LYS A 124 -0.99 -29.74 -3.67
CA LYS A 124 0.05 -30.30 -2.78
C LYS A 124 -0.44 -31.57 -2.09
N SER A 125 -1.71 -31.60 -1.67
CA SER A 125 -2.33 -32.77 -1.03
C SER A 125 -2.49 -33.96 -1.99
N ALA A 126 -2.87 -33.71 -3.24
CA ALA A 126 -3.09 -34.75 -4.24
C ALA A 126 -1.75 -35.30 -4.77
N GLN A 127 -0.71 -34.46 -4.86
CA GLN A 127 0.65 -34.89 -5.13
C GLN A 127 1.19 -35.82 -4.04
N ARG A 128 1.00 -35.50 -2.76
CA ARG A 128 1.35 -36.39 -1.64
C ARG A 128 0.63 -37.74 -1.70
N ARG A 129 -0.61 -37.76 -2.21
CA ARG A 129 -1.42 -38.97 -2.38
C ARG A 129 -1.12 -39.75 -3.68
N LYS A 130 -0.12 -39.35 -4.48
CA LYS A 130 0.25 -39.96 -5.78
C LYS A 130 -0.91 -40.01 -6.79
N LYS A 131 -1.87 -39.08 -6.73
CA LYS A 131 -3.00 -39.02 -7.68
C LYS A 131 -2.56 -38.27 -8.95
N GLU A 132 -2.69 -38.92 -10.11
CA GLU A 132 -2.16 -38.41 -11.40
C GLU A 132 -3.07 -37.35 -12.06
N ASP A 133 -4.37 -37.33 -11.73
CA ASP A 133 -5.32 -36.33 -12.24
C ASP A 133 -5.43 -35.11 -11.31
N LEU A 134 -4.57 -34.12 -11.57
CA LEU A 134 -4.66 -32.77 -11.01
C LEU A 134 -5.34 -31.85 -12.03
N SER A 135 -6.64 -32.05 -12.27
CA SER A 135 -7.41 -31.14 -13.10
C SER A 135 -7.80 -29.90 -12.30
N ILE A 136 -7.27 -28.74 -12.69
CA ILE A 136 -7.67 -27.46 -12.12
C ILE A 136 -9.07 -27.14 -12.66
N ASP A 137 -10.04 -26.97 -11.76
CA ASP A 137 -11.42 -26.71 -12.15
C ASP A 137 -11.53 -25.43 -13.00
N ALA A 138 -11.93 -25.58 -14.26
CA ALA A 138 -12.11 -24.48 -15.20
C ALA A 138 -13.23 -23.51 -14.78
N SER A 139 -14.14 -23.93 -13.90
CA SER A 139 -15.17 -23.07 -13.30
C SER A 139 -14.56 -22.10 -12.28
N PHE A 140 -13.61 -22.57 -11.48
CA PHE A 140 -12.86 -21.77 -10.52
C PHE A 140 -12.01 -20.69 -11.21
N LEU A 141 -11.23 -21.07 -12.23
CA LEU A 141 -10.40 -20.11 -12.97
C LEU A 141 -11.24 -19.01 -13.63
N ARG A 142 -12.42 -19.35 -14.16
CA ARG A 142 -13.38 -18.37 -14.72
C ARG A 142 -13.92 -17.41 -13.67
N LYS A 143 -14.25 -17.90 -12.47
CA LYS A 143 -14.72 -17.06 -11.37
C LYS A 143 -13.62 -16.10 -10.92
N LEU A 144 -12.39 -16.58 -10.81
CA LEU A 144 -11.23 -15.79 -10.38
C LEU A 144 -10.89 -14.69 -11.40
N GLU A 145 -10.91 -15.02 -12.69
CA GLU A 145 -10.73 -14.06 -13.78
C GLU A 145 -11.84 -12.99 -13.80
N LYS A 146 -13.10 -13.40 -13.59
CA LYS A 146 -14.24 -12.47 -13.50
C LYS A 146 -14.07 -11.51 -12.32
N ASN A 147 -13.69 -12.02 -11.15
CA ASN A 147 -13.47 -11.21 -9.95
C ASN A 147 -12.32 -10.22 -10.15
N ALA A 148 -11.21 -10.65 -10.75
CA ALA A 148 -10.07 -9.78 -11.04
C ALA A 148 -10.45 -8.66 -12.03
N LYS A 149 -11.16 -8.99 -13.12
CA LYS A 149 -11.67 -8.00 -14.07
C LYS A 149 -12.61 -7.00 -13.43
N LYS A 150 -13.52 -7.46 -12.55
CA LYS A 150 -14.44 -6.60 -11.79
C LYS A 150 -13.68 -5.62 -10.90
N ALA A 151 -12.72 -6.09 -10.12
CA ALA A 151 -11.92 -5.25 -9.24
C ALA A 151 -11.11 -4.20 -10.03
N VAL A 152 -10.57 -4.56 -11.21
CA VAL A 152 -9.91 -3.57 -12.10
C VAL A 152 -10.88 -2.49 -12.58
N THR A 153 -12.13 -2.83 -12.89
CA THR A 153 -13.14 -1.82 -13.28
C THR A 153 -13.54 -0.91 -12.12
N GLU A 154 -13.65 -1.45 -10.91
CA GLU A 154 -13.95 -0.68 -9.70
C GLU A 154 -12.82 0.30 -9.35
N LEU A 155 -11.55 -0.13 -9.52
CA LEU A 155 -10.37 0.72 -9.38
C LEU A 155 -10.42 1.94 -10.33
N LYS A 156 -10.82 1.74 -11.59
CA LYS A 156 -10.94 2.85 -12.57
C LYS A 156 -12.02 3.87 -12.16
N GLN A 157 -13.09 3.43 -11.52
CA GLN A 157 -14.16 4.31 -11.08
C GLN A 157 -13.73 5.19 -9.89
N ILE A 158 -12.83 4.72 -9.02
CA ILE A 158 -12.32 5.53 -7.89
C ILE A 158 -11.61 6.79 -8.40
N ASN A 159 -10.82 6.67 -9.47
CA ASN A 159 -10.06 7.79 -10.03
C ASN A 159 -10.94 8.82 -10.74
N GLN A 160 -12.14 8.41 -11.18
CA GLN A 160 -13.03 9.26 -11.97
C GLN A 160 -14.03 10.05 -11.12
N ILE A 161 -14.32 9.62 -9.89
CA ILE A 161 -15.37 10.21 -9.06
C ILE A 161 -14.85 11.39 -8.20
N TYR A 162 -13.54 11.47 -7.91
CA TYR A 162 -13.03 12.39 -6.89
C TYR A 162 -11.82 13.19 -7.38
N CYS A 163 -12.12 14.21 -8.18
CA CYS A 163 -11.18 15.24 -8.61
C CYS A 163 -11.71 16.62 -8.20
N SER A 164 -12.14 16.77 -6.94
CA SER A 164 -12.52 18.08 -6.43
C SER A 164 -11.27 18.96 -6.39
N LYS A 165 -11.29 20.08 -7.13
CA LYS A 165 -10.21 21.08 -7.09
C LYS A 165 -10.17 21.68 -5.69
N LEU A 166 -8.99 21.66 -5.10
CA LEU A 166 -8.75 22.25 -3.79
C LEU A 166 -8.61 23.77 -3.94
N LEU A 167 -9.73 24.47 -4.11
CA LEU A 167 -9.75 25.93 -4.22
C LEU A 167 -9.90 26.55 -2.82
N ASN A 168 -8.97 27.43 -2.47
CA ASN A 168 -9.05 28.29 -1.28
C ASN A 168 -8.97 27.55 0.09
N VAL A 169 -8.11 26.54 0.19
CA VAL A 169 -7.87 25.76 1.42
C VAL A 169 -6.48 26.11 1.98
N ASP A 170 -6.34 26.11 3.32
CA ASP A 170 -5.07 26.32 4.02
C ASP A 170 -3.95 25.43 3.45
N SER A 171 -2.74 25.99 3.37
CA SER A 171 -1.56 25.32 2.78
C SER A 171 -1.29 23.95 3.42
N HIS A 172 -1.43 23.84 4.75
CA HIS A 172 -1.19 22.59 5.46
C HIS A 172 -2.26 21.54 5.15
N ILE A 173 -3.55 21.93 5.18
CA ILE A 173 -4.65 21.02 4.84
C ILE A 173 -4.52 20.53 3.39
N SER A 174 -4.16 21.43 2.48
CA SER A 174 -3.91 21.09 1.08
C SER A 174 -2.85 20.01 0.90
N SER A 175 -1.72 20.16 1.59
CA SER A 175 -0.66 19.15 1.59
C SER A 175 -1.14 17.80 2.14
N VAL A 176 -1.84 17.79 3.28
CA VAL A 176 -2.37 16.53 3.87
C VAL A 176 -3.32 15.82 2.91
N ILE A 177 -4.30 16.53 2.35
CA ILE A 177 -5.28 15.95 1.43
C ILE A 177 -4.59 15.41 0.17
N THR A 178 -3.62 16.15 -0.37
CA THR A 178 -2.85 15.75 -1.55
C THR A 178 -2.08 14.46 -1.27
N ILE A 179 -1.37 14.39 -0.15
CA ILE A 179 -0.64 13.19 0.30
C ILE A 179 -1.57 11.98 0.40
N VAL A 180 -2.71 12.10 1.08
CA VAL A 180 -3.66 10.97 1.23
C VAL A 180 -4.17 10.50 -0.14
N ARG A 181 -4.43 11.44 -1.06
CA ARG A 181 -4.85 11.12 -2.42
C ARG A 181 -3.76 10.40 -3.21
N GLU A 182 -2.52 10.87 -3.14
CA GLU A 182 -1.36 10.26 -3.82
C GLU A 182 -1.09 8.84 -3.32
N VAL A 183 -1.04 8.63 -2.00
CA VAL A 183 -0.86 7.27 -1.42
C VAL A 183 -2.00 6.34 -1.83
N SER A 184 -3.21 6.86 -1.95
CA SER A 184 -4.34 6.09 -2.46
C SER A 184 -4.21 5.76 -3.97
N GLU A 185 -3.68 6.66 -4.80
CA GLU A 185 -3.41 6.38 -6.22
C GLU A 185 -2.35 5.29 -6.38
N VAL A 186 -1.30 5.36 -5.57
CA VAL A 186 -0.28 4.31 -5.47
C VAL A 186 -0.92 2.97 -5.11
N SER A 187 -1.80 2.95 -4.11
CA SER A 187 -2.51 1.73 -3.71
C SER A 187 -3.31 1.12 -4.84
N ILE A 188 -4.03 1.97 -5.59
CA ILE A 188 -4.82 1.58 -6.75
C ILE A 188 -3.93 0.96 -7.82
N PHE A 189 -2.78 1.57 -8.10
CA PHE A 189 -1.78 1.05 -9.03
C PHE A 189 -1.25 -0.32 -8.58
N MET A 190 -0.85 -0.45 -7.31
CA MET A 190 -0.35 -1.70 -6.73
C MET A 190 -1.38 -2.83 -6.80
N PHE A 191 -2.62 -2.55 -6.42
CA PHE A 191 -3.74 -3.49 -6.49
C PHE A 191 -4.02 -3.91 -7.93
N ARG A 192 -3.95 -2.98 -8.89
CA ARG A 192 -4.11 -3.28 -10.31
C ARG A 192 -3.01 -4.19 -10.83
N LEU A 193 -1.75 -3.91 -10.51
CA LEU A 193 -0.61 -4.74 -10.90
C LEU A 193 -0.76 -6.17 -10.36
N LEU A 194 -1.14 -6.31 -9.09
CA LEU A 194 -1.34 -7.60 -8.46
C LEU A 194 -2.48 -8.38 -9.14
N LEU A 195 -3.60 -7.72 -9.44
CA LEU A 195 -4.73 -8.34 -10.16
C LEU A 195 -4.35 -8.80 -11.57
N VAL A 196 -3.54 -8.01 -12.29
CA VAL A 196 -3.02 -8.41 -13.62
C VAL A 196 -2.09 -9.60 -13.49
N PHE A 197 -1.17 -9.59 -12.52
CA PHE A 197 -0.28 -10.71 -12.23
C PHE A 197 -1.07 -11.99 -11.93
N MET A 198 -2.08 -11.91 -11.06
CA MET A 198 -2.97 -13.03 -10.76
C MET A 198 -3.71 -13.50 -12.02
N SER A 199 -4.21 -12.60 -12.86
CA SER A 199 -4.88 -12.96 -14.12
C SER A 199 -3.96 -13.70 -15.10
N VAL A 200 -2.71 -13.26 -15.23
CA VAL A 200 -1.68 -13.93 -16.05
C VAL A 200 -1.34 -15.29 -15.46
N PHE A 201 -1.21 -15.38 -14.14
CA PHE A 201 -0.96 -16.62 -13.42
C PHE A 201 -2.09 -17.64 -13.63
N ILE A 202 -3.35 -17.22 -13.48
CA ILE A 202 -4.56 -18.02 -13.72
C ILE A 202 -4.64 -18.51 -15.18
N SER A 203 -4.30 -17.65 -16.13
CA SER A 203 -4.31 -17.99 -17.56
C SER A 203 -3.26 -19.04 -17.90
N LYS A 204 -2.08 -18.98 -17.26
CA LYS A 204 -1.04 -20.01 -17.38
C LYS A 204 -1.48 -21.35 -16.77
N LEU A 205 -2.24 -21.32 -15.68
CA LEU A 205 -2.87 -22.52 -15.10
C LEU A 205 -3.88 -23.18 -16.05
N LYS A 206 -4.62 -22.39 -16.84
CA LYS A 206 -5.67 -22.88 -17.76
C LYS A 206 -5.15 -23.61 -18.99
N SER A 207 -3.94 -23.27 -19.46
CA SER A 207 -3.39 -23.75 -20.75
C SER A 207 -2.67 -25.10 -20.66
N SER A 208 -2.29 -25.55 -19.46
CA SER A 208 -1.52 -26.80 -19.31
C SER A 208 -2.43 -27.95 -18.87
N SER A 209 -2.86 -28.81 -19.80
CA SER A 209 -3.48 -30.11 -19.44
C SER A 209 -2.49 -31.08 -18.78
N LYS A 210 -1.20 -30.74 -18.81
CA LYS A 210 -0.11 -31.31 -18.02
C LYS A 210 0.82 -30.14 -17.68
N TRP A 211 1.05 -29.85 -16.40
CA TRP A 211 1.96 -28.78 -15.94
C TRP A 211 3.37 -28.97 -16.53
N PRO A 212 3.94 -27.98 -17.26
CA PRO A 212 5.28 -27.52 -16.88
C PRO A 212 5.56 -26.06 -17.28
N ILE A 213 4.90 -25.04 -16.70
CA ILE A 213 5.30 -23.64 -16.98
C ILE A 213 5.21 -22.74 -15.73
N VAL A 214 5.81 -23.18 -14.63
CA VAL A 214 6.30 -22.26 -13.57
C VAL A 214 7.84 -22.07 -13.67
N SER A 215 8.51 -22.85 -14.52
CA SER A 215 9.98 -22.82 -14.72
C SER A 215 10.55 -21.55 -15.35
N LYS A 216 9.70 -20.58 -15.77
CA LYS A 216 10.16 -19.27 -16.25
C LYS A 216 10.27 -18.21 -15.15
N LEU A 217 9.82 -18.50 -13.92
CA LEU A 217 9.96 -17.64 -12.74
C LEU A 217 11.09 -18.08 -11.79
N ILE A 218 11.80 -19.15 -12.11
CA ILE A 218 12.94 -19.66 -11.33
C ILE A 218 14.13 -19.79 -12.30
N PRO A 219 15.33 -19.26 -11.98
CA PRO A 219 16.52 -19.42 -12.83
C PRO A 219 16.77 -20.90 -13.14
N LYS A 220 16.96 -21.21 -14.43
CA LYS A 220 17.04 -22.57 -14.98
C LYS A 220 18.18 -23.41 -14.36
N GLY A 221 17.82 -24.52 -13.75
CA GLY A 221 18.72 -25.66 -13.46
C GLY A 221 18.18 -26.94 -14.11
N THR A 222 19.00 -27.55 -14.95
CA THR A 222 18.68 -28.69 -15.84
C THR A 222 18.43 -29.99 -15.07
N SER A 223 17.18 -30.43 -14.92
CA SER A 223 16.81 -31.86 -14.88
C SER A 223 15.28 -32.03 -14.92
N ALA A 224 14.76 -32.79 -15.88
CA ALA A 224 13.34 -33.11 -15.97
C ALA A 224 13.01 -34.26 -14.99
N ASN A 225 12.27 -34.01 -13.90
CA ASN A 225 11.84 -35.09 -12.98
C ASN A 225 10.66 -34.67 -12.09
N LYS A 226 9.91 -35.63 -11.50
CA LYS A 226 8.79 -35.39 -10.55
C LYS A 226 9.14 -34.45 -9.40
N TYR A 227 10.43 -34.37 -9.05
CA TYR A 227 10.99 -33.43 -8.09
C TYR A 227 10.84 -31.96 -8.52
N HIS A 228 10.91 -31.65 -9.82
CA HIS A 228 10.70 -30.31 -10.36
C HIS A 228 9.28 -29.81 -10.15
N HIS A 229 8.27 -30.68 -10.29
CA HIS A 229 6.87 -30.33 -10.02
C HIS A 229 6.63 -30.05 -8.54
N GLN A 230 7.17 -30.87 -7.63
CA GLN A 230 7.09 -30.63 -6.18
C GLN A 230 7.74 -29.28 -5.79
N ILE A 231 8.95 -29.02 -6.30
CA ILE A 231 9.70 -27.77 -6.07
C ILE A 231 8.91 -26.55 -6.59
N CYS A 232 8.25 -26.65 -7.76
CA CYS A 232 7.44 -25.56 -8.29
C CYS A 232 6.18 -25.27 -7.44
N VAL A 233 5.54 -26.30 -6.88
CA VAL A 233 4.36 -26.13 -5.99
C VAL A 233 4.75 -25.48 -4.69
N GLU A 234 5.88 -25.89 -4.11
CA GLU A 234 6.38 -25.32 -2.85
C GLU A 234 6.81 -23.87 -3.02
N ALA A 235 7.51 -23.53 -4.10
CA ALA A 235 7.86 -22.14 -4.42
C ALA A 235 6.60 -21.27 -4.61
N LEU A 236 5.57 -21.81 -5.27
CA LEU A 236 4.30 -21.12 -5.45
C LEU A 236 3.55 -20.91 -4.12
N ASP A 237 3.53 -21.91 -3.24
CA ASP A 237 2.93 -21.83 -1.90
C ASP A 237 3.56 -20.69 -1.08
N LEU A 238 4.90 -20.62 -1.09
CA LEU A 238 5.65 -19.53 -0.44
C LEU A 238 5.33 -18.15 -1.03
N HIS A 239 5.26 -18.04 -2.35
CA HIS A 239 4.92 -16.77 -3.01
C HIS A 239 3.50 -16.29 -2.68
N VAL A 240 2.53 -17.21 -2.70
CA VAL A 240 1.13 -16.89 -2.37
C VAL A 240 1.01 -16.47 -0.90
N GLU A 241 1.72 -17.15 -0.01
CA GLU A 241 1.78 -16.80 1.41
C GLU A 241 2.40 -15.41 1.65
N ALA A 242 3.50 -15.09 0.97
CA ALA A 242 4.15 -13.79 1.08
C ALA A 242 3.22 -12.65 0.61
N ILE A 243 2.52 -12.85 -0.52
CA ILE A 243 1.52 -11.90 -1.05
C ILE A 243 0.35 -11.73 -0.06
N GLU A 244 -0.17 -12.83 0.50
CA GLU A 244 -1.28 -12.80 1.47
C GLU A 244 -0.90 -12.03 2.75
N ASN A 245 0.32 -12.21 3.23
CA ASN A 245 0.86 -11.50 4.38
C ASN A 245 1.00 -10.00 4.10
N GLY A 246 1.59 -9.63 2.95
CA GLY A 246 1.69 -8.23 2.52
C GLY A 246 0.32 -7.55 2.41
N LEU A 247 -0.65 -8.21 1.76
CA LEU A 247 -2.03 -7.72 1.66
C LEU A 247 -2.69 -7.55 3.02
N SER A 248 -2.47 -8.49 3.95
CA SER A 248 -3.01 -8.40 5.29
C SER A 248 -2.43 -7.22 6.07
N SER A 249 -1.15 -6.90 5.84
CA SER A 249 -0.53 -5.72 6.43
C SER A 249 -1.13 -4.42 5.92
N VAL A 250 -1.20 -4.26 4.59
CA VAL A 250 -1.82 -3.09 3.96
C VAL A 250 -3.29 -2.94 4.33
N PHE A 251 -4.05 -4.05 4.37
CA PHE A 251 -5.47 -4.03 4.77
C PHE A 251 -5.66 -3.51 6.20
N ARG A 252 -4.84 -3.96 7.16
CA ARG A 252 -4.87 -3.44 8.54
C ARG A 252 -4.56 -1.94 8.58
N ARG A 253 -3.62 -1.49 7.75
CA ARG A 253 -3.23 -0.09 7.71
C ARG A 253 -4.30 0.80 7.07
N LEU A 254 -4.99 0.32 6.04
CA LEU A 254 -6.19 0.97 5.48
C LEU A 254 -7.33 1.11 6.51
N ILE A 255 -7.55 0.10 7.36
CA ILE A 255 -8.52 0.19 8.46
C ILE A 255 -8.12 1.30 9.44
N SER A 256 -6.84 1.34 9.83
CA SER A 256 -6.28 2.37 10.71
C SER A 256 -6.48 3.78 10.14
N THR A 257 -6.13 3.99 8.87
CA THR A 257 -6.35 5.27 8.18
C THR A 257 -7.82 5.67 8.17
N ARG A 258 -8.72 4.73 7.88
CA ARG A 258 -10.17 4.99 7.91
C ARG A 258 -10.65 5.38 9.32
N ALA A 259 -10.17 4.70 10.35
CA ALA A 259 -10.50 5.04 11.73
C ALA A 259 -10.05 6.46 12.09
N SER A 260 -8.83 6.86 11.69
CA SER A 260 -8.33 8.22 11.86
C SER A 260 -9.23 9.27 11.17
N LEU A 261 -9.67 9.00 9.94
CA LEU A 261 -10.61 9.88 9.21
C LEU A 261 -11.98 9.97 9.89
N LEU A 262 -12.51 8.85 10.40
CA LEU A 262 -13.79 8.82 11.13
C LEU A 262 -13.70 9.63 12.42
N ASN A 263 -12.59 9.53 13.15
CA ASN A 263 -12.36 10.31 14.37
C ASN A 263 -12.31 11.81 14.08
N ILE A 264 -11.75 12.22 12.95
CA ILE A 264 -11.75 13.63 12.50
C ILE A 264 -13.17 14.11 12.17
N GLN A 265 -14.01 13.25 11.59
CA GLN A 265 -15.39 13.60 11.24
C GLN A 265 -16.30 13.70 12.48
N SER A 266 -15.98 12.98 13.56
CA SER A 266 -16.77 12.95 14.80
C SER A 266 -16.42 14.05 15.81
N ASN A 267 -15.27 14.71 15.66
CA ASN A 267 -14.80 15.81 16.50
C ASN A 267 -15.25 17.17 15.95
#